data_AF-A0A2V5PW85-F1
#
_entry.id   AF-A0A2V5PW85-F1
#
_cell.length_a   1.000
_cell.length_b   1.000
_cell.length_c   1.000
_cell.angle_alpha   90.00
_cell.angle_beta   90.00
_cell.angle_gamma   90.00
#
_symmetry.space_group_name_H-M   'P 1'
#
loop_
_entity.id
_entity.type
_entity.pdbx_description
1 polymer ?
#
loop_
_entity_poly.entity_id
_entity_poly.type
_entity_poly.pdbx_seq_one_letter_code
_entity_poly.pdbx_strand_id
1 'polypeptide(L)' 'MADAIASDILKIDQDGKIVGVLSGPEPGKGRHFDPHEIAVAKDNSIFTAEVLPWRAQKFKPK' A
#
# COMPACT_ATOMS: atom_id res chain seq x y z
N MET A 1 4.71 4.45 -3.91
CA MET A 1 3.59 5.37 -4.21
C MET A 1 2.32 4.74 -3.65
N ALA A 2 1.43 5.54 -3.08
CA ALA A 2 0.11 5.09 -2.65
C ALA A 2 -0.92 5.48 -3.72
N ASP A 3 -1.71 4.51 -4.19
CA ASP A 3 -2.82 4.71 -5.11
C ASP A 3 -4.12 4.24 -4.42
N ALA A 4 -4.68 5.17 -3.67
CA ALA A 4 -5.94 5.05 -2.94
C ALA A 4 -7.10 4.51 -3.81
N ILE A 5 -7.25 5.07 -5.01
CA ILE A 5 -8.38 4.80 -5.91
C ILE A 5 -8.29 3.38 -6.48
N ALA A 6 -7.08 2.95 -6.85
CA ALA A 6 -6.84 1.59 -7.31
C ALA A 6 -6.73 0.57 -6.16
N SER A 7 -6.72 1.05 -4.90
CA SER A 7 -6.42 0.23 -3.71
C SER A 7 -5.06 -0.47 -3.82
N ASP A 8 -4.03 0.26 -4.25
CA ASP A 8 -2.69 -0.27 -4.52
C ASP A 8 -1.59 0.52 -3.80
N ILE A 9 -0.51 -0.19 -3.46
CA ILE A 9 0.79 0.41 -3.15
C ILE A 9 1.79 -0.05 -4.20
N LEU A 10 2.34 0.91 -4.94
CA LEU A 10 3.27 0.66 -6.04
C LEU A 10 4.71 0.85 -5.57
N LYS A 11 5.56 -0.14 -5.88
CA LYS A 11 7.01 -0.01 -5.86
C LYS A 11 7.47 0.42 -7.25
N ILE A 12 8.11 1.57 -7.32
CA ILE A 12 8.57 2.18 -8.56
C ILE A 12 10.09 2.33 -8.49
N ASP A 13 10.79 1.97 -9.57
CA ASP A 13 12.24 2.14 -9.67
C ASP A 13 12.63 3.58 -10.06
N GLN A 14 13.93 3.84 -10.18
CA GLN A 14 14.45 5.18 -10.50
C GLN A 14 14.16 5.61 -11.95
N ASP A 15 13.82 4.67 -12.83
CA ASP A 15 13.40 4.94 -14.21
C ASP A 15 11.89 5.20 -14.33
N GLY A 16 11.16 5.13 -13.21
CA GLY A 16 9.71 5.32 -13.17
C GLY A 16 8.92 4.05 -13.53
N LYS A 17 9.54 2.86 -13.60
CA LYS A 17 8.83 1.61 -13.89
C LYS A 17 8.27 0.99 -12.62
N ILE A 18 7.07 0.44 -12.72
CA ILE A 18 6.46 -0.34 -11.63
C ILE A 18 7.16 -1.70 -11.56
N VAL A 19 7.82 -1.99 -10.45
CA VAL A 19 8.57 -3.23 -10.19
C VAL A 19 7.94 -4.08 -9.09
N GLY A 20 6.79 -3.67 -8.56
CA GLY A 20 6.01 -4.44 -7.61
C GLY A 20 4.72 -3.72 -7.21
N VAL A 21 3.71 -4.51 -6.84
CA VAL A 21 2.39 -4.02 -6.42
C VAL A 21 1.97 -4.80 -5.17
N LEU A 22 1.49 -4.06 -4.17
CA LEU A 22 0.74 -4.61 -3.05
C LEU A 22 -0.70 -4.13 -3.17
N SER A 23 -1.59 -5.03 -3.58
CA SER A 23 -3.01 -4.72 -3.79
C SER A 23 -3.86 -5.02 -2.57
N GLY A 24 -4.86 -4.19 -2.38
CA GLY A 24 -6.01 -4.48 -1.56
C GLY A 24 -6.84 -5.62 -2.13
N PRO A 25 -7.85 -6.08 -1.39
CA PRO A 25 -8.77 -7.08 -1.91
C PRO A 25 -9.71 -6.48 -2.97
N GLU A 26 -10.32 -7.34 -3.79
CA GLU A 26 -11.28 -6.92 -4.82
C GLU A 26 -12.45 -6.10 -4.22
N PRO A 27 -13.05 -5.16 -4.97
CA PRO A 27 -14.18 -4.38 -4.50
C PRO A 27 -15.31 -5.24 -3.92
N GLY A 28 -15.77 -4.91 -2.72
CA GLY A 28 -16.82 -5.65 -2.01
C GLY A 28 -16.37 -6.99 -1.40
N LYS A 29 -15.10 -7.38 -1.56
CA LYS A 29 -14.52 -8.57 -0.94
C LYS A 29 -13.45 -8.15 0.07
N GLY A 30 -13.45 -8.76 1.25
CA GLY A 30 -12.43 -8.50 2.25
C GLY A 30 -12.48 -7.10 2.86
N ARG A 31 -11.35 -6.68 3.41
CA ARG A 31 -11.24 -5.43 4.17
C ARG A 31 -10.87 -4.27 3.24
N HIS A 32 -11.53 -3.13 3.43
CA HIS A 32 -11.18 -1.88 2.77
C HIS A 32 -9.67 -1.58 2.89
N PHE A 33 -9.09 -1.05 1.80
CA PHE A 33 -7.68 -0.74 1.70
C PHE A 33 -7.49 0.52 0.86
N ASP A 34 -7.31 1.64 1.54
CA ASP A 34 -7.23 2.96 0.93
C ASP A 34 -6.01 3.72 1.48
N PRO A 35 -4.78 3.33 1.07
CA PRO A 35 -3.56 3.92 1.58
C PRO A 35 -3.42 5.37 1.08
N HIS A 36 -3.31 6.31 2.02
CA HIS A 36 -3.08 7.72 1.73
C HIS A 36 -1.62 8.11 1.90
N GLU A 37 -1.01 7.59 2.97
CA GLU A 37 0.38 7.86 3.30
C GLU A 37 1.10 6.55 3.56
N ILE A 38 2.37 6.49 3.15
CA ILE A 38 3.22 5.32 3.32
C ILE A 38 4.59 5.70 3.89
N ALA A 39 5.11 4.86 4.77
CA ALA A 39 6.49 4.90 5.24
C ALA A 39 7.13 3.51 5.11
N VAL A 40 8.41 3.47 4.74
CA VAL A 40 9.14 2.21 4.56
C VAL A 40 10.27 2.14 5.58
N ALA A 41 10.33 1.06 6.36
CA ALA A 41 11.41 0.83 7.31
C ALA A 41 12.61 0.13 6.67
N LYS A 42 13.74 0.12 7.38
CA LYS A 42 14.99 -0.52 6.93
C LYS A 42 14.85 -2.02 6.65
N ASP A 43 13.92 -2.69 7.33
CA ASP A 43 13.59 -4.11 7.12
C ASP A 43 12.62 -4.34 5.95
N ASN A 44 12.38 -3.31 5.12
CA ASN A 44 11.39 -3.29 4.04
C ASN A 44 9.93 -3.46 4.51
N SER A 45 9.63 -3.32 5.81
CA SER A 45 8.25 -3.19 6.26
C SER A 45 7.63 -1.92 5.68
N ILE A 46 6.37 -2.02 5.25
CA ILE A 46 5.58 -0.88 4.80
C ILE A 46 4.56 -0.54 5.87
N PHE A 47 4.55 0.71 6.32
CA PHE A 47 3.52 1.27 7.16
C PHE A 47 2.60 2.12 6.30
N THR A 48 1.30 2.04 6.54
CA THR A 48 0.29 2.77 5.76
C THR A 48 -0.67 3.47 6.70
N ALA A 49 -1.07 4.70 6.40
CA ALA A 49 -2.22 5.35 7.02
C ALA A 49 -3.36 5.37 6.00
N GLU A 50 -4.52 4.84 6.38
CA GLU A 50 -5.67 4.70 5.48
C GLU A 50 -6.71 5.80 5.72
N VAL A 51 -7.29 6.38 4.65
CA VAL A 51 -8.37 7.38 4.78
C VAL A 51 -9.66 6.73 5.28
N LEU A 52 -9.94 5.50 4.87
CA LEU A 52 -11.00 4.66 5.41
C LEU A 52 -10.35 3.28 5.61
N PRO A 53 -10.51 2.60 6.75
CA PRO A 53 -11.32 2.87 7.92
C PRO A 53 -10.55 3.63 9.05
N TRP A 54 -9.74 4.64 8.73
CA TRP A 54 -8.92 5.41 9.69
C TRP A 54 -7.95 4.59 10.53
N ARG A 55 -7.14 3.77 9.86
CA ARG A 55 -6.22 2.87 10.54
C ARG A 55 -4.81 2.98 10.01
N ALA A 56 -3.85 2.77 10.92
CA ALA A 56 -2.48 2.47 10.57
C ALA A 56 -2.26 0.94 10.41
N GLN A 57 -1.66 0.51 9.31
CA GLN A 57 -1.27 -0.88 9.09
C GLN A 57 0.25 -1.03 8.95
N LYS A 58 0.73 -2.25 9.22
CA LYS A 58 2.09 -2.67 8.92
C LYS A 58 2.06 -3.95 8.07
N PHE A 59 2.71 -3.90 6.91
CA PHE A 59 2.99 -5.04 6.06
C PHE A 59 4.47 -5.38 6.17
N LYS A 60 4.79 -6.67 6.18
CA LYS A 60 6.16 -7.17 6.18
C LYS A 60 6.36 -8.07 4.97
N PRO A 61 7.49 -7.96 4.26
CA PRO A 61 7.92 -9.00 3.33
C PRO A 61 8.02 -10.34 4.07
N LYS A 62 7.73 -11.43 3.37
CA LYS A 62 8.00 -12.77 3.88
C LYS A 62 9.50 -13.03 3.93
#